data_AF-A0AAE5H679-F1
#
_entry.id   AF-A0AAE5H679-F1
#
_cell.length_a   1.000
_cell.length_b   1.000
_cell.length_c   1.000
_cell.angle_alpha   90.00
_cell.angle_beta   90.00
_cell.angle_gamma   90.00
#
_symmetry.space_group_name_H-M   'P 1'
#
loop_
_entity.id
_entity.type
_entity.pdbx_description
1 polymer ?
#
loop_
_entity_poly.entity_id
_entity_poly.type
_entity_poly.pdbx_seq_one_letter_code
_entity_poly.pdbx_strand_id
1 'polypeptide(L)' 'MSMELMGIKKEEFIDGGEIGGVASYLGSTEGSGLNLFI' A
#
# COMPACT_ATOMS: atom_id res chain seq x y z
N MET A 1 0.57 3.70 -9.11
CA MET A 1 -0.71 3.20 -9.66
C MET A 1 -1.93 3.85 -9.02
N SER A 2 -2.40 3.47 -7.82
CA SER A 2 -3.64 4.07 -7.25
C SER A 2 -3.49 5.55 -6.88
N MET A 3 -2.34 5.93 -6.29
CA MET A 3 -2.06 7.33 -5.94
C MET A 3 -2.02 8.24 -7.18
N GLU A 4 -1.37 7.78 -8.26
CA GLU A 4 -1.30 8.52 -9.52
C GLU A 4 -2.68 8.66 -10.18
N LEU A 5 -3.50 7.60 -10.10
CA LEU A 5 -4.87 7.63 -10.62
C LEU A 5 -5.76 8.63 -9.88
N MET A 6 -5.58 8.77 -8.57
CA MET A 6 -6.32 9.74 -7.76
C MET A 6 -5.67 11.13 -7.70
N GLY A 7 -4.47 11.31 -8.28
CA GLY A 7 -3.76 12.58 -8.29
C GLY A 7 -3.21 13.04 -6.93
N ILE A 8 -3.07 12.12 -5.97
CA ILE A 8 -2.67 12.42 -4.59
C ILE A 8 -1.15 12.39 -4.46
N LYS A 9 -0.58 13.37 -3.75
CA LYS A 9 0.85 13.48 -3.47
C LYS A 9 1.20 12.88 -2.11
N LYS A 10 2.47 12.47 -1.97
CA LYS A 10 2.98 11.88 -0.73
C LYS A 10 2.89 12.85 0.46
N GLU A 11 3.05 14.15 0.21
CA GLU A 11 3.01 15.19 1.24
C GLU A 11 1.62 15.40 1.87
N GLU A 12 0.56 14.84 1.27
CA GLU A 12 -0.81 14.95 1.76
C GLU A 12 -1.17 13.85 2.78
N PHE A 13 -0.25 12.89 3.01
CA PHE A 13 -0.45 11.79 3.96
C PHE A 13 0.00 12.16 5.37
N ILE A 14 -0.64 11.54 6.35
CA ILE A 14 -0.19 11.58 7.75
C ILE A 14 1.13 10.79 7.88
N ASP A 15 2.03 11.30 8.71
CA ASP A 15 3.30 10.64 8.99
C ASP A 15 3.12 9.23 9.61
N GLY A 16 4.06 8.33 9.30
CA GLY A 16 4.11 6.97 9.86
C GLY A 16 3.60 5.86 8.94
N GLY A 17 3.08 6.20 7.75
CA GLY A 17 2.71 5.24 6.72
C GLY A 17 3.82 4.99 5.68
N GLU A 18 3.94 3.75 5.21
CA GLU A 18 4.79 3.40 4.08
C GLU A 18 3.97 3.32 2.78
N ILE A 19 4.51 3.88 1.70
CA ILE A 19 3.91 3.74 0.37
C ILE A 19 4.39 2.42 -0.24
N GLY A 20 3.46 1.49 -0.43
CA GLY A 20 3.73 0.17 -1.00
C GLY A 20 2.98 -0.07 -2.30
N GLY A 21 3.61 -0.83 -3.20
CA GLY A 21 2.94 -1.37 -4.39
C GLY A 21 2.33 -2.75 -4.12
N VAL A 22 1.56 -3.25 -5.10
CA VAL A 22 0.94 -4.59 -5.02
C VAL A 22 1.98 -5.70 -4.84
N ALA A 23 3.11 -5.62 -5.54
CA ALA A 23 4.20 -6.59 -5.38
C ALA A 23 4.80 -6.58 -3.96
N SER A 24 4.98 -5.40 -3.37
CA SER A 24 5.44 -5.26 -1.99
C SER A 24 4.42 -5.85 -1.00
N TYR A 25 3.13 -5.59 -1.20
CA TYR A 25 2.06 -6.20 -0.40
C TYR A 25 2.06 -7.73 -0.49
N LEU A 26 2.17 -8.28 -1.70
CA LEU A 26 2.20 -9.73 -1.92
C LEU A 26 3.43 -10.37 -1.25
N GLY A 27 4.61 -9.77 -1.37
CA GLY A 27 5.81 -10.24 -0.68
C GLY A 27 5.67 -10.20 0.85
N SER A 28 5.07 -9.15 1.40
CA SER A 28 4.83 -9.05 2.85
C SER A 28 3.75 -10.01 3.36
N THR A 29 2.82 -10.43 2.50
CA THR A 29 1.71 -11.33 2.86
C THR A 29 1.95 -12.79 2.49
N GLU A 30 3.04 -13.11 1.79
CA GLU A 30 3.39 -14.47 1.35
C GLU A 30 3.49 -15.47 2.52
N GLY A 31 3.90 -15.01 3.70
CA GLY A 31 3.94 -15.80 4.94
C GLY A 31 2.74 -15.60 5.87
N SER A 32 1.76 -14.78 5.49
CA SER A 32 0.61 -14.47 6.33
C SER A 32 -0.45 -15.56 6.16
N GLY A 33 -0.89 -16.16 7.26
CA GLY A 33 -1.92 -17.21 7.24
C GLY A 33 -3.30 -16.70 6.82
N LEU A 34 -3.49 -15.39 6.75
CA LEU A 34 -4.69 -14.70 6.28
C LEU A 34 -4.31 -13.45 5.49
N ASN A 35 -5.02 -13.22 4.39
CA ASN A 35 -4.97 -12.01 3.57
C ASN A 35 -6.42 -11.51 3.43
N LEU A 36 -6.71 -10.30 3.92
CA LEU A 36 -8.06 -9.72 3.92
C LEU A 36 -8.11 -8.54 2.96
N PHE A 37 -9.21 -8.43 2.22
CA PHE A 37 -9.52 -7.28 1.38
C PHE A 37 -10.72 -6.57 1.98
N ILE A 38 -10.52 -5.33 2.44
CA ILE A 38 -11.51 -4.49 3.15
C ILE A 38 -11.62 -3.16 2.44
#